data_AF-A0A3S1B746-F1
#
_entry.id   AF-A0A3S1B746-F1
#
_cell.length_a   1.000
_cell.length_b   1.000
_cell.length_c   1.000
_cell.angle_alpha   90.00
_cell.angle_beta   90.00
_cell.angle_gamma   90.00
#
_symmetry.space_group_name_H-M   'P 1'
#
loop_
_entity.id
_entity.type
_entity.pdbx_description
1 polymer ?
#
loop_
_entity_poly.entity_id
_entity_poly.type
_entity_poly.pdbx_seq_one_letter_code
_entity_poly.pdbx_strand_id
1 'polypeptide(L)'
;MLTACLISAPAALAISKLIYPEMEKVDFNKQRNICMRDASSPRTGMQAISDGATFSIKLIATIMVNMMAFVSILNLVDTLLIWCGERAGKEDFSFNYVSSYVFYHLSWIMG
;
A
#
# COMPACT_ATOMS: atom_id res chain seq x y z
N MET A 1 -10.28 -5.18 -9.58
CA MET A 1 -10.00 -4.19 -8.51
C MET A 1 -11.18 -4.02 -7.56
N LEU A 2 -12.40 -3.73 -8.03
CA LEU A 2 -13.58 -3.58 -7.16
C LEU A 2 -13.88 -4.82 -6.29
N THR A 3 -13.89 -6.01 -6.89
CA THR A 3 -14.05 -7.28 -6.15
C THR A 3 -12.94 -7.51 -5.13
N ALA A 4 -11.69 -7.18 -5.47
CA ALA A 4 -10.55 -7.28 -4.57
C ALA A 4 -10.67 -6.33 -3.37
N CYS A 5 -11.14 -5.09 -3.58
CA CYS A 5 -11.41 -4.16 -2.49
C CYS A 5 -12.50 -4.71 -1.54
N LEU A 6 -13.56 -5.30 -2.09
CA LEU A 6 -14.63 -5.90 -1.29
C LEU A 6 -14.13 -7.10 -0.47
N ILE A 7 -13.29 -7.95 -1.04
CA ILE A 7 -12.75 -9.16 -0.39
C ILE A 7 -11.64 -8.80 0.62
N SER A 8 -10.91 -7.69 0.41
CA SER A 8 -9.85 -7.22 1.32
C SER A 8 -10.38 -6.85 2.70
N ALA A 9 -11.57 -6.25 2.81
CA ALA A 9 -12.18 -5.89 4.09
C ALA A 9 -12.42 -7.11 5.03
N PRO A 10 -13.15 -8.17 4.62
CA PRO A 10 -13.31 -9.35 5.46
C PRO A 10 -12.01 -10.14 5.61
N ALA A 11 -11.14 -10.18 4.59
CA ALA A 11 -9.85 -10.87 4.69
C ALA A 11 -8.91 -10.21 5.73
N ALA A 12 -8.80 -8.87 5.73
CA ALA A 12 -8.01 -8.14 6.71
C ALA A 12 -8.53 -8.37 8.14
N LEU A 13 -9.85 -8.44 8.31
CA LEU A 13 -10.48 -8.70 9.60
C LEU A 13 -10.22 -10.14 10.08
N ALA A 14 -10.30 -11.12 9.18
CA ALA A 14 -9.97 -12.51 9.48
C ALA A 14 -8.49 -12.69 9.89
N ILE A 15 -7.56 -12.10 9.14
CA ILE A 15 -6.12 -12.16 9.44
C ILE A 15 -5.82 -11.43 10.75
N SER A 16 -6.40 -10.24 10.97
CA SER A 16 -6.20 -9.48 12.21
C SER A 16 -6.68 -10.24 13.43
N LYS A 17 -7.82 -10.95 13.34
CA LYS A 17 -8.34 -11.79 14.43
C LYS A 17 -7.57 -13.11 14.62
N LEU A 18 -6.93 -13.61 13.56
CA LEU A 18 -6.08 -14.79 13.63
C LEU A 18 -4.72 -14.47 14.30
N ILE A 19 -4.11 -13.34 13.93
CA ILE A 19 -2.83 -12.89 14.51
C ILE A 19 -3.01 -12.40 15.95
N TYR A 20 -4.10 -11.67 16.22
CA TYR A 20 -4.40 -11.17 17.56
C TYR A 20 -5.86 -11.46 17.92
N PRO A 21 -6.13 -12.57 18.64
CA PRO A 21 -7.48 -12.91 19.03
C PRO A 21 -8.04 -11.86 19.99
N GLU A 22 -9.30 -11.49 19.79
CA GLU A 22 -9.97 -10.50 20.61
C GLU A 22 -10.36 -11.13 21.95
N MET A 23 -9.62 -10.80 23.01
CA MET A 23 -9.75 -11.41 24.35
C MET A 23 -10.72 -10.66 25.28
N GLU A 24 -11.22 -9.49 24.87
CA GLU A 24 -12.07 -8.62 25.69
C GLU A 24 -13.44 -8.40 25.04
N LYS A 25 -14.51 -8.33 25.86
CA LYS A 25 -15.88 -8.08 25.37
C LYS A 25 -15.99 -6.64 24.90
N VAL A 26 -16.38 -6.45 23.64
CA VAL A 26 -16.53 -5.13 23.03
C VAL A 26 -17.72 -4.40 23.67
N ASP A 27 -17.46 -3.35 24.46
CA ASP A 27 -18.51 -2.50 25.03
C ASP A 27 -19.07 -1.53 23.97
N PHE A 28 -20.11 -1.97 23.26
CA PHE A 28 -20.79 -1.21 22.20
C PHE A 28 -21.37 0.14 22.67
N ASN A 29 -21.57 0.35 23.98
CA ASN A 29 -22.06 1.63 24.52
C ASN A 29 -21.02 2.77 24.45
N LYS A 30 -19.71 2.46 24.50
CA LYS A 30 -18.64 3.47 24.43
C LYS A 30 -18.37 3.92 22.99
N GLN A 31 -18.60 3.03 22.01
CA GLN A 31 -18.46 3.33 20.57
C GLN A 31 -19.62 4.12 19.98
N ARG A 32 -20.80 4.14 20.61
CA ARG A 32 -21.92 4.98 20.13
C ARG A 32 -21.75 6.47 20.46
N ASN A 33 -20.90 6.78 21.44
CA ASN A 33 -20.64 8.14 21.96
C ASN A 33 -19.32 8.75 21.49
N ILE A 34 -18.67 8.19 20.46
CA ILE A 34 -17.77 8.99 19.63
C ILE A 34 -18.65 9.91 18.80
N CYS A 35 -19.14 10.98 19.45
CA CYS A 35 -19.71 12.13 18.77
C CYS A 35 -18.75 12.47 17.63
N MET A 36 -19.25 12.32 16.41
CA MET A 36 -18.68 12.93 15.22
C MET A 36 -18.28 14.34 15.64
N ARG A 37 -16.99 14.58 15.83
CA ARG A 37 -16.50 15.93 16.07
C ARG A 37 -16.70 16.59 14.72
N ASP A 38 -17.84 17.26 14.57
CA ASP A 38 -18.19 18.13 13.46
C ASP A 38 -17.14 19.24 13.38
N ALA A 39 -15.94 18.89 12.92
CA ALA A 39 -15.06 19.82 12.28
C ALA A 39 -15.70 20.07 10.91
N SER A 40 -16.69 20.96 10.90
CA SER A 40 -17.37 21.47 9.71
C SER A 40 -17.84 20.39 8.74
N SER A 41 -18.97 19.73 9.03
CA SER A 41 -19.71 19.05 7.96
C SER A 41 -19.91 20.06 6.81
N PRO A 42 -19.46 19.75 5.57
CA PRO A 42 -19.56 20.67 4.45
C PRO A 42 -21.04 21.02 4.25
N ARG A 43 -21.36 22.32 4.31
CA ARG A 43 -22.78 22.78 4.32
C ARG A 43 -23.48 22.51 2.98
N THR A 44 -22.70 22.28 1.92
CA THR A 44 -23.15 22.05 0.55
C THR A 44 -22.25 21.01 -0.11
N GLY A 45 -22.81 20.11 -0.93
CA GLY A 45 -22.04 19.06 -1.62
C GLY A 45 -20.87 19.59 -2.47
N MET A 46 -20.99 20.82 -3.01
CA MET A 46 -19.90 21.51 -3.70
C MET A 46 -18.68 21.74 -2.80
N GLN A 47 -18.89 22.12 -1.54
CA GLN A 47 -17.81 22.36 -0.58
C GLN A 47 -17.08 21.05 -0.23
N ALA A 48 -17.83 19.95 -0.05
CA ALA A 48 -17.26 18.64 0.18
C ALA A 48 -16.35 18.18 -0.98
N ILE A 49 -16.78 18.45 -2.22
CA ILE A 49 -16.02 18.12 -3.42
C ILE A 49 -14.74 18.97 -3.50
N SER A 50 -14.83 20.27 -3.27
CA SER A 50 -13.66 21.17 -3.27
C SER A 50 -12.65 20.81 -2.19
N ASP A 51 -13.11 20.47 -0.98
CA ASP A 51 -12.25 20.05 0.12
C ASP A 51 -11.59 18.69 -0.18
N GLY A 52 -12.37 17.73 -0.71
CA GLY A 52 -11.85 16.43 -1.14
C GLY A 52 -10.82 16.53 -2.28
N ALA A 53 -11.05 17.42 -3.25
CA ALA A 53 -10.10 17.68 -4.34
C ALA A 53 -8.79 18.28 -3.82
N THR A 54 -8.89 19.28 -2.94
CA THR A 54 -7.71 19.93 -2.34
C THR A 54 -6.88 18.95 -1.51
N PHE A 55 -7.55 18.09 -0.74
CA PHE A 55 -6.89 17.01 -0.01
C PHE A 55 -6.19 16.02 -0.95
N SER A 56 -6.85 15.65 -2.05
CA SER A 56 -6.32 14.69 -3.03
C SER A 56 -5.05 15.20 -3.71
N ILE A 57 -4.96 16.50 -4.04
CA ILE A 57 -3.75 17.07 -4.66
C ILE A 57 -2.51 16.83 -3.80
N LYS A 58 -2.60 17.08 -2.50
CA LYS A 58 -1.48 16.85 -1.56
C LYS A 58 -1.11 15.37 -1.47
N LEU A 59 -2.11 14.50 -1.43
CA LEU A 59 -1.92 13.06 -1.35
C LEU A 59 -1.21 12.53 -2.60
N ILE A 60 -1.70 12.90 -3.79
CA ILE A 60 -1.12 12.48 -5.07
C ILE A 60 0.32 12.99 -5.20
N ALA A 61 0.60 14.24 -4.84
CA ALA A 61 1.96 14.79 -4.86
C ALA A 61 2.93 13.94 -4.03
N THR A 62 2.51 13.50 -2.84
CA THR A 62 3.33 12.64 -1.97
C THR A 62 3.58 11.27 -2.61
N ILE A 63 2.55 10.64 -3.19
CA ILE A 63 2.69 9.34 -3.87
C ILE A 63 3.63 9.45 -5.07
N MET A 64 3.47 10.48 -5.90
CA MET A 64 4.30 10.68 -7.09
C MET A 64 5.78 10.83 -6.74
N VAL A 65 6.08 11.63 -5.71
CA VAL A 65 7.46 11.80 -5.23
C VAL A 65 8.03 10.48 -4.70
N ASN A 66 7.26 9.73 -3.92
CA ASN A 66 7.70 8.45 -3.37
C ASN A 66 7.96 7.41 -4.48
N MET A 67 7.07 7.35 -5.46
CA MET A 67 7.20 6.46 -6.62
C MET A 67 8.45 6.81 -7.44
N MET A 68 8.70 8.10 -7.71
CA MET A 68 9.89 8.53 -8.44
C MET A 68 11.18 8.22 -7.66
N ALA A 69 11.18 8.44 -6.35
CA ALA A 69 12.31 8.08 -5.48
C ALA A 69 12.60 6.58 -5.54
N PHE A 70 11.56 5.75 -5.46
CA PHE A 70 11.71 4.30 -5.55
C PHE A 70 12.27 3.87 -6.91
N VAL A 71 11.74 4.39 -8.02
CA VAL A 71 12.24 4.09 -9.38
C VAL A 71 13.70 4.51 -9.56
N SER A 72 14.09 5.66 -9.01
CA SER A 72 15.48 6.12 -9.09
C SER A 72 16.43 5.22 -8.30
N ILE A 73 16.04 4.80 -7.10
CA ILE A 73 16.84 3.86 -6.29
C ILE A 73 16.92 2.49 -6.98
N LEU A 74 15.82 2.02 -7.57
CA LEU A 74 15.80 0.77 -8.32
C LEU A 74 16.79 0.81 -9.50
N ASN A 75 16.79 1.87 -10.31
CA ASN A 75 17.75 2.01 -11.42
C ASN A 75 19.21 2.10 -10.94
N LEU A 76 19.45 2.75 -9.79
CA LEU A 76 20.78 2.79 -9.19
C LEU A 76 21.25 1.37 -8.81
N VAL A 77 20.38 0.61 -8.14
CA VAL A 77 20.68 -0.78 -7.77
C VAL A 77 20.89 -1.64 -9.00
N ASP A 78 20.06 -1.49 -10.04
CA ASP A 78 20.18 -2.24 -11.29
C ASP A 78 21.51 -1.96 -11.99
N THR A 79 21.92 -0.68 -12.07
CA THR A 79 23.20 -0.28 -12.65
C THR A 79 24.39 -0.84 -11.86
N LEU A 80 24.32 -0.82 -10.52
CA LEU A 80 25.34 -1.42 -9.66
C LEU A 80 25.43 -2.93 -9.84
N LEU A 81 24.29 -3.61 -9.99
CA LEU A 81 24.22 -5.06 -10.22
C LEU A 81 24.76 -5.43 -11.60
N ILE A 82 24.42 -4.68 -12.65
CA ILE A 82 24.96 -4.88 -14.00
C ILE A 82 26.47 -4.71 -14.00
N TRP A 83 26.98 -3.63 -13.39
CA TRP A 83 28.42 -3.39 -13.25
C TRP A 83 29.14 -4.52 -12.49
N CYS A 84 28.52 -5.05 -11.43
CA CYS A 84 29.05 -6.19 -10.69
C CYS A 84 28.97 -7.50 -11.50
N GLY A 85 27.89 -7.70 -12.27
CA GLY A 85 27.66 -8.85 -13.14
C GLY A 85 28.66 -8.93 -14.28
N GLU A 86 28.94 -7.80 -14.94
CA GLU A 86 30.00 -7.69 -15.96
C GLU A 86 31.36 -8.09 -15.39
N ARG A 87 31.67 -7.70 -14.15
CA ARG A 87 32.91 -8.11 -13.45
C ARG A 87 32.93 -9.58 -13.03
N ALA A 88 31.76 -10.17 -12.79
CA ALA A 88 31.60 -11.57 -12.42
C ALA A 88 31.46 -12.52 -13.62
N GLY A 89 31.49 -12.00 -14.85
CA GLY A 89 31.39 -12.80 -16.08
C GLY A 89 29.99 -13.34 -16.40
N LYS A 90 28.94 -12.72 -15.84
CA LYS A 90 27.54 -13.01 -16.18
C LYS A 90 26.89 -11.76 -16.78
N GLU A 91 26.59 -11.85 -18.07
CA GLU A 91 25.73 -10.89 -18.77
C GLU A 91 24.30 -11.03 -18.21
N ASP A 92 23.58 -9.91 -18.04
CA ASP A 92 22.17 -9.82 -17.60
C ASP A 92 21.83 -10.02 -16.10
N PHE A 93 22.74 -9.69 -15.16
CA PHE A 93 22.38 -9.64 -13.73
C PHE A 93 21.59 -8.37 -13.38
N SER A 94 20.29 -8.36 -13.64
CA SER A 94 19.38 -7.24 -13.29
C SER A 94 18.60 -7.52 -12.00
N PHE A 95 18.19 -6.46 -11.29
CA PHE A 95 17.30 -6.54 -10.12
C PHE A 95 15.99 -7.28 -10.43
N ASN A 96 15.49 -7.18 -11.67
CA ASN A 96 14.30 -7.92 -12.11
C ASN A 96 14.50 -9.44 -12.06
N TYR A 97 15.69 -9.94 -12.40
CA TYR A 97 15.99 -11.38 -12.37
C TYR A 97 16.02 -11.90 -10.93
N VAL A 98 16.64 -11.15 -10.02
CA VAL A 98 16.67 -11.48 -8.58
C VAL A 98 15.27 -11.47 -7.99
N SER A 99 14.49 -10.42 -8.28
CA SER A 99 13.11 -10.28 -7.81
C SER A 99 12.23 -11.44 -8.33
N SER A 100 12.31 -11.77 -9.62
CA SER A 100 11.58 -12.89 -10.21
C SER A 100 11.90 -14.21 -9.53
N TYR A 101 13.18 -14.46 -9.21
CA TYR A 101 13.58 -15.69 -8.52
C TYR A 101 13.01 -15.80 -7.10
N VAL A 102 12.98 -14.69 -6.34
CA VAL A 102 12.41 -14.67 -4.98
C VAL A 102 10.89 -14.84 -5.01
N PHE A 103 10.21 -14.11 -5.92
CA PHE A 103 8.76 -14.16 -6.03
C PHE A 103 8.23 -15.41 -6.74
N TYR A 104 9.08 -16.20 -7.41
CA TYR A 104 8.69 -17.44 -8.07
C TYR A 104 7.94 -18.39 -7.12
N HIS A 105 8.47 -18.60 -5.90
CA HIS A 105 7.85 -19.49 -4.92
C HIS A 105 6.51 -18.94 -4.40
N LEU A 106 6.42 -17.62 -4.20
CA LEU A 106 5.17 -16.97 -3.78
C LEU A 106 4.10 -17.02 -4.88
N SER A 107 4.49 -16.81 -6.14
CA SER A 107 3.60 -16.91 -7.29
C SER A 107 3.05 -18.33 -7.42
N TRP A 108 3.90 -19.34 -7.23
CA TRP A 108 3.48 -20.75 -7.30
C TRP A 108 2.46 -21.12 -6.21
N ILE A 109 2.57 -20.55 -5.00
CA ILE A 109 1.59 -20.77 -3.92
C ILE A 109 0.24 -20.11 -4.23
N MET A 110 0.26 -18.95 -4.88
CA MET A 110 -0.94 -18.18 -5.22
C MET A 110 -1.67 -18.70 -6.47
N GLY A 111 -1.01 -19.54 -7.28
CA GLY A 111 -1.53 -20.11 -8.53
C GLY A 111 -0.82 -19.57 -9.76
#